data_AF-A0A6V7PXP2-F1
#
_entry.id   AF-A0A6V7PXP2-F1
#
_cell.length_a   1.000
_cell.length_b   1.000
_cell.length_c   1.000
_cell.angle_alpha   90.00
_cell.angle_beta   90.00
_cell.angle_gamma   90.00
#
_symmetry.space_group_name_H-M   'P 1'
#
loop_
_entity.id
_entity.type
_entity.pdbx_description
1 polymer ?
#
loop_
_entity_poly.entity_id
_entity_poly.type
_entity_poly.pdbx_seq_one_letter_code
_entity_poly.pdbx_strand_id
1 'polypeptide(L)'
;MKDMIFSDVDAIIACNNSIKTSLQPWCYSKDNDACRGSFTAEDGRSLLDTFLLSQWEYHAWRGSLEYDVTACKFKVISGRKKFIVQLNSRWNAQFLKEFENNFLEPLGFLKSNYMKNCKEEILFCVCQGEKESSELLPLTVLPKDGVLIIANGNPVEYGHVYLVPYVSHQLPLFWDRKILGLVTQIAVEVNNSSFRVFLDNASTTSGHIHFQGFRILLT
;
A
#
# COMPACT_ATOMS: atom_id res chain seq x y z
N MET A 1 25.70 15.35 7.62
CA MET A 1 25.17 14.30 6.74
C MET A 1 23.72 14.68 6.49
N LYS A 2 23.41 15.09 5.26
CA LYS A 2 22.12 15.68 4.86
C LYS A 2 21.30 14.56 4.26
N ASP A 3 20.46 13.91 5.05
CA ASP A 3 19.67 12.79 4.55
C ASP A 3 18.22 13.22 4.34
N MET A 4 17.96 13.51 3.07
CA MET A 4 16.73 13.34 2.30
C MET A 4 15.43 13.17 3.12
N ILE A 5 14.80 14.32 3.41
CA ILE A 5 13.41 14.35 3.89
C ILE A 5 12.52 14.12 2.67
N PHE A 6 12.00 12.90 2.48
CA PHE A 6 10.84 12.66 1.63
C PHE A 6 9.60 13.12 2.39
N SER A 7 9.36 14.43 2.41
CA SER A 7 8.09 14.99 2.88
C SER A 7 7.18 15.23 1.69
N ASP A 8 6.54 14.18 1.19
CA ASP A 8 5.33 14.28 0.37
C ASP A 8 4.51 12.99 0.58
N VAL A 9 3.75 12.95 1.69
CA VAL A 9 2.87 11.82 2.07
C VAL A 9 1.56 11.85 1.28
N ASP A 10 1.62 12.26 0.03
CA ASP A 10 0.46 12.55 -0.80
C ASP A 10 0.87 12.16 -2.23
N ALA A 11 0.97 10.87 -2.55
CA ALA A 11 1.30 10.42 -3.90
C ALA A 11 0.20 9.57 -4.54
N ILE A 12 -0.02 9.75 -5.85
CA ILE A 12 -0.76 8.88 -6.74
C ILE A 12 0.25 8.12 -7.58
N ILE A 13 0.08 6.81 -7.69
CA ILE A 13 0.79 5.93 -8.58
C ILE A 13 -0.16 5.56 -9.71
N ALA A 14 0.08 6.08 -10.90
CA ALA A 14 -0.66 5.68 -12.07
C ALA A 14 -0.03 4.40 -12.64
N CYS A 15 -0.75 3.29 -12.73
CA CYS A 15 -0.27 2.01 -13.29
C CYS A 15 -0.92 1.73 -14.66
N ASN A 16 -0.18 1.09 -15.57
CA ASN A 16 -0.67 0.69 -16.90
C ASN A 16 -1.23 -0.75 -16.91
N ASN A 17 -2.26 -1.00 -17.72
CA ASN A 17 -2.85 -2.32 -17.97
C ASN A 17 -2.10 -3.15 -19.04
N SER A 18 -1.17 -2.53 -19.77
CA SER A 18 -0.36 -3.19 -20.80
C SER A 18 1.12 -3.08 -20.44
N ILE A 19 1.79 -4.22 -20.24
CA ILE A 19 3.14 -4.32 -19.67
C ILE A 19 4.19 -3.54 -20.47
N LYS A 20 4.84 -2.56 -19.82
CA LYS A 20 6.31 -2.39 -19.66
C LYS A 20 6.56 -1.13 -18.83
N THR A 21 7.12 -1.30 -17.64
CA THR A 21 7.32 -0.20 -16.71
C THR A 21 8.67 0.46 -16.93
N SER A 22 8.64 1.76 -17.25
CA SER A 22 9.82 2.64 -17.20
C SER A 22 9.44 3.93 -16.48
N LEU A 23 9.47 3.89 -15.15
CA LEU A 23 9.30 5.08 -14.32
C LEU A 23 10.56 5.96 -14.45
N GLN A 24 10.46 7.16 -15.04
CA GLN A 24 11.55 8.13 -15.03
C GLN A 24 11.57 8.87 -13.67
N PRO A 25 12.70 8.96 -12.96
CA PRO A 25 12.83 9.85 -11.82
C PRO A 25 12.80 11.29 -12.30
N TRP A 26 12.05 12.15 -11.60
CA TRP A 26 12.24 13.58 -11.69
C TRP A 26 13.55 13.94 -10.95
N CYS A 27 14.68 13.81 -11.63
CA CYS A 27 15.84 14.62 -11.28
C CYS A 27 15.54 16.04 -11.75
N TYR A 28 15.60 17.01 -10.83
CA TYR A 28 15.64 18.41 -11.22
C TYR A 28 16.97 18.68 -11.92
N SER A 29 17.05 18.36 -13.22
CA SER A 29 18.10 18.89 -14.07
C SER A 29 17.54 20.14 -14.72
N LYS A 30 18.02 21.30 -14.25
CA LYS A 30 18.13 22.44 -15.15
C LYS A 30 19.16 22.01 -16.19
N ASP A 31 18.66 21.52 -17.30
CA ASP A 31 19.14 21.72 -18.66
C ASP A 31 18.81 20.50 -19.52
N ASN A 32 18.27 20.80 -20.69
CA ASN A 32 17.90 19.86 -21.75
C ASN A 32 19.07 18.95 -22.11
N ASP A 33 18.96 17.65 -21.87
CA ASP A 33 19.34 16.67 -22.89
C ASP A 33 18.71 15.30 -22.64
N ALA A 34 18.39 14.62 -23.73
CA ALA A 34 17.63 13.38 -23.75
C ALA A 34 18.44 12.18 -23.24
N CYS A 35 18.03 11.57 -22.13
CA CYS A 35 18.58 10.30 -21.65
C CYS A 35 17.49 9.24 -21.51
N ARG A 36 17.42 8.37 -22.52
CA ARG A 36 16.58 7.17 -22.59
C ARG A 36 17.23 6.06 -21.75
N GLY A 37 17.04 6.10 -20.44
CA GLY A 37 17.54 5.09 -19.49
C GLY A 37 16.44 4.12 -19.03
N SER A 38 16.76 2.84 -18.93
CA SER A 38 15.93 1.77 -18.35
C SER A 38 16.16 1.74 -16.83
N PHE A 39 15.08 1.74 -16.03
CA PHE A 39 15.15 1.84 -14.56
C PHE A 39 14.84 0.49 -13.91
N THR A 40 15.84 -0.37 -13.86
CA THR A 40 16.01 -1.25 -12.71
C THR A 40 16.70 -0.42 -11.64
N ALA A 41 16.31 -0.50 -10.35
CA ALA A 41 17.28 -0.20 -9.30
C ALA A 41 18.56 -0.97 -9.64
N GLU A 42 19.76 -0.44 -9.39
CA GLU A 42 21.01 -1.13 -9.80
C GLU A 42 21.09 -2.58 -9.24
N ASP A 43 20.24 -2.88 -8.25
CA ASP A 43 20.04 -4.13 -7.52
C ASP A 43 18.85 -5.00 -8.01
N GLY A 44 18.08 -4.57 -9.03
CA GLY A 44 16.93 -5.32 -9.57
C GLY A 44 15.64 -5.26 -8.74
N ARG A 45 15.53 -4.35 -7.76
CA ARG A 45 14.36 -4.19 -6.88
C ARG A 45 13.23 -3.39 -7.56
N SER A 46 11.98 -3.75 -7.26
CA SER A 46 10.80 -2.99 -7.71
C SER A 46 10.77 -1.60 -7.08
N LEU A 47 10.44 -0.60 -7.89
CA LEU A 47 10.21 0.77 -7.43
C LEU A 47 8.97 0.86 -6.53
N LEU A 48 7.90 0.10 -6.85
CA LEU A 48 6.70 0.08 -6.04
C LEU A 48 6.95 -0.60 -4.68
N ASP A 49 7.72 -1.70 -4.64
CA ASP A 49 8.14 -2.33 -3.38
C ASP A 49 8.95 -1.35 -2.52
N THR A 50 9.92 -0.68 -3.14
CA THR A 50 10.78 0.29 -2.45
C THR A 50 9.98 1.45 -1.88
N PHE A 51 9.07 2.02 -2.69
CA PHE A 51 8.22 3.13 -2.27
C PHE A 51 7.21 2.70 -1.18
N LEU A 52 6.58 1.53 -1.34
CA LEU A 52 5.67 0.98 -0.34
C LEU A 52 6.34 0.86 1.02
N LEU A 53 7.53 0.25 1.06
CA LEU A 53 8.26 0.04 2.29
C LEU A 53 8.79 1.35 2.87
N SER A 54 9.30 2.28 2.06
CA SER A 54 9.76 3.57 2.58
C SER A 54 8.64 4.37 3.23
N GLN A 55 7.44 4.37 2.63
CA GLN A 55 6.28 5.05 3.20
C GLN A 55 5.82 4.36 4.50
N TRP A 56 5.80 3.03 4.53
CA TRP A 56 5.42 2.27 5.72
C TRP A 56 6.44 2.44 6.87
N GLU A 57 7.73 2.40 6.58
CA GLU A 57 8.80 2.62 7.55
C GLU A 57 8.78 4.04 8.11
N TYR A 58 8.51 5.03 7.27
CA TYR A 58 8.29 6.40 7.73
C TYR A 58 7.09 6.50 8.67
N HIS A 59 5.99 5.82 8.35
CA HIS A 59 4.82 5.72 9.22
C HIS A 59 5.15 5.04 10.56
N ALA A 60 5.95 3.97 10.54
CA ALA A 60 6.45 3.29 11.74
C ALA A 60 7.34 4.21 12.59
N TRP A 61 8.28 4.91 11.96
CA TRP A 61 9.23 5.81 12.62
C TRP A 61 8.54 6.98 13.33
N ARG A 62 7.41 7.47 12.81
CA ARG A 62 6.58 8.49 13.47
C ARG A 62 5.78 7.98 14.67
N GLY A 63 5.84 6.68 14.98
CA GLY A 63 5.11 6.08 16.09
C GLY A 63 3.63 5.81 15.80
N SER A 64 3.25 5.71 14.53
CA SER A 64 1.86 5.50 14.10
C SER A 64 1.45 4.02 14.01
N LEU A 65 2.30 3.11 14.50
CA LEU A 65 1.99 1.68 14.66
C LEU A 65 1.84 1.36 16.15
N GLU A 66 0.88 0.51 16.52
CA GLU A 66 0.61 0.09 17.91
C GLU A 66 1.81 -0.61 18.56
N TYR A 67 2.63 -1.30 17.75
CA TYR A 67 3.84 -1.96 18.20
C TYR A 67 4.83 -2.22 17.06
N ASP A 68 6.08 -2.50 17.43
CA ASP A 68 7.11 -2.95 16.50
C ASP A 68 6.95 -4.44 16.19
N VAL A 69 6.38 -4.73 15.03
CA VAL A 69 6.17 -6.10 14.53
C VAL A 69 7.49 -6.82 14.22
N THR A 70 8.57 -6.09 13.94
CA THR A 70 9.88 -6.70 13.65
C THR A 70 10.55 -7.28 14.90
N ALA A 71 10.12 -6.83 16.08
CA ALA A 71 10.53 -7.38 17.37
C ALA A 71 9.73 -8.62 17.79
N CYS A 72 8.71 -9.04 17.02
CA CYS A 72 7.90 -10.21 17.35
C CYS A 72 8.70 -11.51 17.24
N LYS A 73 8.50 -12.40 18.22
CA LYS A 73 9.14 -13.72 18.21
C LYS A 73 8.41 -14.62 17.23
N PHE A 74 9.17 -15.35 16.43
CA PHE A 74 8.64 -16.38 15.55
C PHE A 74 9.39 -17.70 15.70
N LYS A 75 8.78 -18.78 15.20
CA LYS A 75 9.38 -20.11 15.13
C LYS A 75 8.93 -20.81 13.86
N VAL A 76 9.88 -21.38 13.12
CA VAL A 76 9.59 -22.33 12.05
C VAL A 76 9.32 -23.70 12.68
N ILE A 77 8.16 -24.27 12.40
CA ILE A 77 7.77 -25.58 12.91
C ILE A 77 8.35 -26.66 12.01
N SER A 78 9.10 -27.59 12.61
CA SER A 78 9.66 -28.74 11.90
C SER A 78 8.54 -29.66 11.40
N GLY A 79 8.65 -30.12 10.16
CA GLY A 79 7.68 -31.03 9.54
C GLY A 79 7.78 -31.02 8.02
N ARG A 80 6.88 -31.75 7.37
CA ARG A 80 6.80 -31.78 5.88
C ARG A 80 6.35 -30.44 5.28
N LYS A 81 5.66 -29.62 6.07
CA LYS A 81 5.20 -28.27 5.71
C LYS A 81 6.01 -27.26 6.52
N LYS A 82 6.42 -26.17 5.87
CA LYS A 82 7.20 -25.08 6.48
C LYS A 82 6.28 -24.06 7.15
N PHE A 83 5.63 -24.45 8.25
CA PHE A 83 4.78 -23.51 8.99
C PHE A 83 5.64 -22.53 9.79
N ILE A 84 5.18 -21.28 9.83
CA ILE A 84 5.74 -20.21 10.64
C ILE A 84 4.69 -19.84 11.69
N VAL A 85 5.10 -19.80 12.95
CA VAL A 85 4.27 -19.33 14.06
C VAL A 85 4.91 -18.06 14.59
N GLN A 86 4.16 -16.97 14.64
CA GLN A 86 4.59 -15.68 15.19
C GLN A 86 3.72 -15.31 16.39
N LEU A 87 4.35 -14.78 17.44
CA LEU A 87 3.67 -14.31 18.64
C LEU A 87 3.53 -12.78 18.61
N ASN A 88 2.36 -12.31 18.23
CA ASN A 88 2.00 -10.89 18.24
C ASN A 88 1.25 -10.57 19.56
N SER A 89 2.00 -10.42 20.66
CA SER A 89 1.41 -10.24 21.99
C SER A 89 0.68 -8.90 22.19
N ARG A 90 0.94 -7.93 21.31
CA ARG A 90 0.32 -6.60 21.30
C ARG A 90 -0.79 -6.47 20.27
N TRP A 91 -1.06 -7.51 19.48
CA TRP A 91 -2.12 -7.48 18.48
C TRP A 91 -3.49 -7.34 19.14
N ASN A 92 -4.31 -6.43 18.61
CA ASN A 92 -5.60 -6.05 19.13
C ASN A 92 -6.70 -6.33 18.09
N ALA A 93 -7.53 -7.35 18.36
CA ALA A 93 -8.65 -7.72 17.51
C ALA A 93 -9.68 -6.59 17.32
N GLN A 94 -9.79 -5.66 18.27
CA GLN A 94 -10.74 -4.55 18.20
C GLN A 94 -10.28 -3.49 17.19
N PHE A 95 -8.98 -3.42 16.90
CA PHE A 95 -8.41 -2.44 15.98
C PHE A 95 -9.08 -2.49 14.61
N LEU A 96 -9.30 -3.67 14.03
CA LEU A 96 -9.94 -3.78 12.72
C LEU A 96 -11.36 -3.19 12.73
N LYS A 97 -12.14 -3.47 13.78
CA LYS A 97 -13.50 -2.95 13.92
C LYS A 97 -13.52 -1.44 14.14
N GLU A 98 -12.57 -0.93 14.91
CA GLU A 98 -12.39 0.51 15.11
C GLU A 98 -11.96 1.21 13.81
N PHE A 99 -11.02 0.63 13.09
CA PHE A 99 -10.58 1.09 11.77
C PHE A 99 -11.74 1.10 10.77
N GLU A 100 -12.53 0.01 10.68
CA GLU A 100 -13.71 -0.04 9.83
C GLU A 100 -14.71 1.07 10.16
N ASN A 101 -15.05 1.25 11.44
CA ASN A 101 -16.07 2.22 11.86
C ASN A 101 -15.59 3.68 11.78
N ASN A 102 -14.33 3.94 12.11
CA ASN A 102 -13.79 5.30 12.23
C ASN A 102 -13.16 5.79 10.93
N PHE A 103 -12.73 4.87 10.05
CA PHE A 103 -12.02 5.20 8.82
C PHE A 103 -12.79 4.76 7.57
N LEU A 104 -13.08 3.47 7.40
CA LEU A 104 -13.65 2.94 6.16
C LEU A 104 -15.10 3.37 5.93
N GLU A 105 -15.93 3.33 6.96
CA GLU A 105 -17.33 3.79 6.90
C GLU A 105 -17.41 5.29 6.50
N PRO A 106 -16.75 6.24 7.20
CA PRO A 106 -16.72 7.64 6.77
C PRO A 106 -16.12 7.88 5.38
N LEU A 107 -15.13 7.07 4.98
CA LEU A 107 -14.51 7.12 3.66
C LEU A 107 -15.52 6.75 2.56
N GLY A 108 -16.34 5.71 2.80
CA GLY A 108 -17.41 5.29 1.90
C GLY A 108 -18.52 6.33 1.72
N PHE A 109 -18.78 7.16 2.75
CA PHE A 109 -19.81 8.21 2.71
C PHE A 109 -19.32 9.58 2.22
N LEU A 110 -18.14 9.68 1.59
CA LEU A 110 -17.65 10.91 0.94
C LEU A 110 -17.71 12.18 1.83
N LYS A 111 -17.46 12.07 3.13
CA LYS A 111 -17.28 13.29 3.95
C LYS A 111 -15.89 13.86 3.65
N SER A 112 -15.79 14.82 2.72
CA SER A 112 -14.51 15.45 2.34
C SER A 112 -13.76 16.08 3.53
N ASN A 113 -14.48 16.40 4.62
CA ASN A 113 -13.89 16.87 5.88
C ASN A 113 -13.20 15.78 6.70
N TYR A 114 -13.59 14.51 6.58
CA TYR A 114 -12.97 13.38 7.30
C TYR A 114 -11.62 13.00 6.66
N MET A 115 -11.53 13.07 5.33
CA MET A 115 -10.30 12.81 4.59
C MET A 115 -9.14 13.72 5.00
N LYS A 116 -9.42 14.97 5.43
CA LYS A 116 -8.38 15.89 5.94
C LYS A 116 -7.73 15.38 7.22
N ASN A 117 -8.47 14.66 8.06
CA ASN A 117 -7.98 14.12 9.33
C ASN A 117 -7.36 12.73 9.15
N CYS A 118 -7.71 12.02 8.08
CA CYS A 118 -7.24 10.67 7.76
C CYS A 118 -5.99 10.64 6.86
N LYS A 119 -5.47 11.80 6.44
CA LYS A 119 -4.30 11.91 5.57
C LYS A 119 -3.05 11.23 6.13
N GLU A 120 -2.92 11.16 7.45
CA GLU A 120 -1.71 10.65 8.08
C GLU A 120 -1.54 9.14 7.92
N GLU A 121 -2.64 8.40 7.74
CA GLU A 121 -2.66 6.93 7.62
C GLU A 121 -2.55 6.44 6.17
N ILE A 122 -2.90 7.29 5.19
CA ILE A 122 -2.80 6.97 3.77
C ILE A 122 -1.34 7.12 3.34
N LEU A 123 -0.75 6.04 2.84
CA LEU A 123 0.62 6.05 2.33
C LEU A 123 0.68 6.66 0.93
N PHE A 124 -0.23 6.21 0.05
CA PHE A 124 -0.41 6.66 -1.33
C PHE A 124 -1.67 6.04 -1.94
N CYS A 125 -2.04 6.48 -3.14
CA CYS A 125 -3.11 5.89 -3.94
C CYS A 125 -2.54 5.27 -5.22
N VAL A 126 -3.07 4.14 -5.68
CA VAL A 126 -2.76 3.56 -6.99
C VAL A 126 -4.00 3.67 -7.88
N CYS A 127 -3.86 4.16 -9.10
CA CYS A 127 -4.96 4.25 -10.05
C CYS A 127 -4.54 3.84 -11.45
N GLN A 128 -5.52 3.70 -12.35
CA GLN A 128 -5.22 3.48 -13.75
C GLN A 128 -4.58 4.73 -14.36
N GLY A 129 -3.44 4.56 -15.02
CA GLY A 129 -2.81 5.58 -15.87
C GLY A 129 -3.16 5.40 -17.34
N GLU A 130 -3.07 6.50 -18.09
CA GLU A 130 -3.20 6.53 -19.56
C GLU A 130 -1.85 6.34 -20.28
N LYS A 131 -0.74 6.46 -19.54
CA LYS A 131 0.61 6.40 -20.08
C LYS A 131 1.17 4.98 -20.09
N GLU A 132 2.15 4.76 -20.95
CA GLU A 132 2.81 3.46 -21.08
C GLU A 132 3.61 3.08 -19.82
N SER A 133 4.21 4.09 -19.16
CA SER A 133 4.96 3.95 -17.92
C SER A 133 4.14 4.35 -16.71
N SER A 134 4.39 3.68 -15.58
CA SER A 134 3.90 4.15 -14.30
C SER A 134 4.52 5.51 -13.94
N GLU A 135 3.81 6.32 -13.16
CA GLU A 135 4.28 7.64 -12.71
C GLU A 135 3.85 7.92 -11.27
N LEU A 136 4.69 8.66 -10.53
CA LEU A 136 4.39 9.21 -9.22
C LEU A 136 3.94 10.66 -9.37
N LEU A 137 2.75 10.98 -8.89
CA LEU A 137 2.16 12.32 -8.96
C LEU A 137 1.75 12.79 -7.57
N PRO A 138 1.85 14.09 -7.23
CA PRO A 138 1.28 14.60 -6.00
C PRO A 138 -0.25 14.36 -5.94
N LEU A 139 -0.72 13.83 -4.81
CA LEU A 139 -2.11 13.56 -4.46
C LEU A 139 -2.83 14.87 -4.15
N THR A 140 -3.04 15.66 -5.20
CA THR A 140 -3.76 16.93 -5.15
C THR A 140 -5.27 16.72 -5.10
N VAL A 141 -5.76 15.67 -5.77
CA VAL A 141 -7.15 15.22 -5.78
C VAL A 141 -7.16 13.69 -5.80
N LEU A 142 -8.01 13.07 -4.99
CA LEU A 142 -8.14 11.61 -4.97
C LEU A 142 -8.75 11.14 -6.30
N PRO A 143 -8.12 10.19 -7.02
CA PRO A 143 -8.64 9.69 -8.28
C PRO A 143 -9.99 9.02 -8.04
N LYS A 144 -10.93 9.15 -9.00
CA LYS A 144 -12.31 8.65 -8.83
C LYS A 144 -12.40 7.12 -8.71
N ASP A 145 -11.44 6.42 -9.30
CA ASP A 145 -11.37 4.95 -9.42
C ASP A 145 -9.94 4.46 -9.10
N GLY A 146 -9.62 4.39 -7.81
CA GLY A 146 -8.28 4.02 -7.33
C GLY A 146 -8.31 2.97 -6.21
N VAL A 147 -7.13 2.56 -5.78
CA VAL A 147 -6.91 1.72 -4.59
C VAL A 147 -6.01 2.53 -3.65
N LEU A 148 -6.52 2.85 -2.47
CA LEU A 148 -5.73 3.49 -1.42
C LEU A 148 -4.88 2.44 -0.73
N ILE A 149 -3.62 2.79 -0.52
CA ILE A 149 -2.68 2.02 0.30
C ILE A 149 -2.59 2.71 1.64
N ILE A 150 -3.05 2.03 2.68
CA ILE A 150 -3.14 2.56 4.04
C ILE A 150 -2.30 1.69 4.95
N ALA A 151 -1.49 2.29 5.82
CA ALA A 151 -0.73 1.52 6.80
C ALA A 151 -1.67 0.81 7.77
N ASN A 152 -1.44 -0.47 8.02
CA ASN A 152 -2.13 -1.14 9.11
C ASN A 152 -1.46 -0.75 10.43
N GLY A 153 -2.13 0.07 11.24
CA GLY A 153 -1.67 0.49 12.57
C GLY A 153 -1.47 -0.68 13.54
N ASN A 154 -2.08 -1.84 13.27
CA ASN A 154 -1.90 -3.08 14.02
C ASN A 154 -1.31 -4.18 13.12
N PRO A 155 -0.04 -4.00 12.67
CA PRO A 155 0.55 -4.84 11.63
C PRO A 155 0.72 -6.28 12.13
N VAL A 156 0.53 -7.27 11.25
CA VAL A 156 0.80 -8.69 11.57
C VAL A 156 2.20 -9.09 11.11
N GLU A 157 2.73 -8.39 10.10
CA GLU A 157 4.03 -8.61 9.49
C GLU A 157 4.58 -7.26 8.98
N TYR A 158 5.86 -7.20 8.64
CA TYR A 158 6.49 -6.00 8.09
C TYR A 158 5.83 -5.54 6.77
N GLY A 159 5.66 -4.22 6.64
CA GLY A 159 5.00 -3.62 5.49
C GLY A 159 3.49 -3.90 5.41
N HIS A 160 2.83 -4.23 6.53
CA HIS A 160 1.39 -4.53 6.53
C HIS A 160 0.55 -3.31 6.19
N VAL A 161 -0.21 -3.41 5.10
CA VAL A 161 -1.09 -2.37 4.55
C VAL A 161 -2.47 -2.91 4.21
N TYR A 162 -3.46 -2.02 4.24
CA TYR A 162 -4.75 -2.23 3.62
C TYR A 162 -4.75 -1.67 2.20
N LEU A 163 -5.33 -2.41 1.27
CA LEU A 163 -5.62 -2.00 -0.09
C LEU A 163 -7.14 -1.76 -0.18
N VAL A 164 -7.53 -0.50 -0.13
CA VAL A 164 -8.93 -0.09 -0.03
C VAL A 164 -9.36 0.51 -1.37
N PRO A 165 -10.26 -0.14 -2.11
CA PRO A 165 -10.87 0.45 -3.31
C PRO A 165 -11.53 1.78 -2.95
N TYR A 166 -11.10 2.84 -3.61
CA TYR A 166 -11.74 4.14 -3.55
C TYR A 166 -12.52 4.35 -4.84
N VAL A 167 -13.83 4.17 -4.74
CA VAL A 167 -14.76 4.41 -5.84
C VAL A 167 -15.82 5.37 -5.34
N SER A 168 -15.87 6.55 -5.94
CA SER A 168 -16.73 7.67 -5.50
C SER A 168 -18.24 7.36 -5.50
N HIS A 169 -18.69 6.20 -6.03
CA HIS A 169 -20.12 5.91 -6.22
C HIS A 169 -20.53 4.42 -6.10
N GLN A 170 -19.76 3.54 -5.46
CA GLN A 170 -20.13 2.12 -5.36
C GLN A 170 -20.88 1.76 -4.07
N LEU A 171 -21.85 0.86 -4.21
CA LEU A 171 -22.54 0.20 -3.10
C LEU A 171 -21.54 -0.70 -2.34
N PRO A 172 -21.73 -0.89 -1.02
CA PRO A 172 -21.02 -1.90 -0.26
C PRO A 172 -21.15 -3.26 -0.98
N LEU A 173 -20.03 -3.99 -1.17
CA LEU A 173 -19.95 -5.34 -1.79
C LEU A 173 -19.97 -5.48 -3.33
N PHE A 174 -19.72 -4.43 -4.14
CA PHE A 174 -19.61 -4.62 -5.59
C PHE A 174 -18.21 -5.09 -6.05
N TRP A 175 -18.11 -6.36 -6.47
CA TRP A 175 -16.91 -6.91 -7.11
C TRP A 175 -16.72 -6.36 -8.53
N ASP A 176 -16.05 -5.22 -8.66
CA ASP A 176 -15.66 -4.71 -9.97
C ASP A 176 -14.40 -5.44 -10.46
N ARG A 177 -14.47 -5.98 -11.68
CA ARG A 177 -13.31 -6.54 -12.41
C ARG A 177 -12.16 -5.54 -12.49
N LYS A 178 -12.44 -4.24 -12.58
CA LYS A 178 -11.42 -3.20 -12.61
C LYS A 178 -10.61 -3.13 -11.31
N ILE A 179 -11.29 -3.18 -10.16
CA ILE A 179 -10.64 -3.14 -8.85
C ILE A 179 -9.79 -4.38 -8.61
N LEU A 180 -10.32 -5.58 -8.92
CA LEU A 180 -9.54 -6.81 -8.87
C LEU A 180 -8.32 -6.76 -9.80
N GLY A 181 -8.49 -6.20 -11.00
CA GLY A 181 -7.40 -5.96 -11.95
C GLY A 181 -6.32 -5.05 -11.36
N LEU A 182 -6.70 -3.92 -10.76
CA LEU A 182 -5.76 -2.99 -10.13
C LEU A 182 -5.04 -3.62 -8.93
N VAL A 183 -5.74 -4.34 -8.05
CA VAL A 183 -5.13 -5.03 -6.90
C VAL A 183 -4.12 -6.09 -7.37
N THR A 184 -4.47 -6.83 -8.42
CA THR A 184 -3.56 -7.81 -9.02
C THR A 184 -2.35 -7.13 -9.65
N GLN A 185 -2.57 -6.01 -10.35
CA GLN A 185 -1.49 -5.22 -10.95
C GLN A 185 -0.54 -4.67 -9.88
N ILE A 186 -1.05 -4.21 -8.74
CA ILE A 186 -0.21 -3.79 -7.60
C ILE A 186 0.70 -4.94 -7.15
N ALA A 187 0.15 -6.15 -6.98
CA ALA A 187 0.96 -7.31 -6.58
C ALA A 187 2.03 -7.66 -7.61
N VAL A 188 1.70 -7.58 -8.91
CA VAL A 188 2.66 -7.78 -10.01
C VAL A 188 3.74 -6.71 -10.01
N GLU A 189 3.36 -5.45 -9.80
CA GLU A 189 4.28 -4.30 -9.89
C GLU A 189 5.20 -4.20 -8.66
N VAL A 190 4.74 -4.61 -7.47
CA VAL A 190 5.61 -4.83 -6.30
C VAL A 190 6.67 -5.88 -6.62
N ASN A 191 6.37 -6.87 -7.48
CA ASN A 191 7.33 -7.84 -8.03
C ASN A 191 8.29 -8.44 -6.98
N ASN A 192 7.75 -8.77 -5.79
CA ASN A 192 8.52 -9.31 -4.69
C ASN A 192 7.93 -10.67 -4.26
N SER A 193 8.76 -11.72 -4.29
CA SER A 193 8.33 -13.08 -3.97
C SER A 193 7.84 -13.26 -2.54
N SER A 194 8.15 -12.33 -1.64
CA SER A 194 7.72 -12.34 -0.24
C SER A 194 6.50 -11.47 0.02
N PHE A 195 6.11 -10.61 -0.93
CA PHE A 195 4.88 -9.83 -0.83
C PHE A 195 3.66 -10.71 -1.11
N ARG A 196 2.63 -10.58 -0.28
CA ARG A 196 1.38 -11.33 -0.38
C ARG A 196 0.23 -10.36 -0.28
N VAL A 197 -0.74 -10.50 -1.17
CA VAL A 197 -2.03 -9.82 -1.11
C VAL A 197 -3.12 -10.86 -0.92
N PHE A 198 -4.02 -10.64 0.02
CA PHE A 198 -5.14 -11.53 0.31
C PHE A 198 -6.38 -10.74 0.69
N LEU A 199 -7.53 -11.39 0.54
CA LEU A 199 -8.81 -10.87 0.98
C LEU A 199 -9.13 -11.48 2.34
N ASP A 200 -9.41 -10.64 3.33
CA ASP A 200 -9.98 -11.09 4.59
C ASP A 200 -11.50 -10.88 4.57
N ASN A 201 -12.24 -11.97 4.37
CA ASN A 201 -13.71 -11.95 4.33
C ASN A 201 -14.34 -12.26 5.70
N ALA A 202 -13.54 -12.39 6.77
CA ALA A 202 -14.02 -12.93 8.04
C ALA A 202 -14.76 -11.90 8.92
N SER A 203 -14.70 -10.61 8.61
CA SER A 203 -15.17 -9.55 9.53
C SER A 203 -15.91 -8.37 8.89
N THR A 204 -16.38 -8.46 7.63
CA THR A 204 -17.07 -7.32 6.99
C THR A 204 -18.49 -7.10 7.55
N THR A 205 -18.58 -6.62 8.78
CA THR A 205 -19.81 -6.04 9.36
C THR A 205 -20.17 -4.71 8.68
N SER A 206 -19.19 -4.07 8.05
CA SER A 206 -19.27 -2.76 7.38
C SER A 206 -19.60 -2.83 5.87
N GLY A 207 -19.64 -4.03 5.27
CA GLY A 207 -19.91 -4.18 3.82
C GLY A 207 -18.85 -3.58 2.89
N HIS A 208 -17.73 -3.05 3.40
CA HIS A 208 -16.63 -2.53 2.62
C HIS A 208 -15.63 -3.63 2.26
N ILE A 209 -15.34 -3.79 0.96
CA ILE A 209 -14.30 -4.70 0.48
C ILE A 209 -12.94 -4.02 0.68
N HIS A 210 -12.03 -4.67 1.38
CA HIS A 210 -10.63 -4.28 1.46
C HIS A 210 -9.75 -5.52 1.36
N PHE A 211 -8.56 -5.36 0.78
CA PHE A 211 -7.54 -6.40 0.77
C PHE A 211 -6.45 -6.04 1.79
N GLN A 212 -5.72 -7.05 2.22
CA GLN A 212 -4.54 -6.88 3.07
C GLN A 212 -3.30 -7.28 2.29
N GLY A 213 -2.21 -6.56 2.50
CA GLY A 213 -0.93 -6.81 1.86
C GLY A 213 0.21 -6.70 2.85
N PHE A 214 1.13 -7.66 2.88
CA PHE A 214 2.35 -7.56 3.70
C PHE A 214 3.50 -8.35 3.10
N ARG A 215 4.71 -8.09 3.59
CA ARG A 215 5.93 -8.75 3.12
C ARG A 215 6.47 -9.69 4.19
N ILE A 216 6.44 -10.99 3.91
CA ILE A 216 6.97 -12.00 4.82
C ILE A 216 8.50 -11.86 4.88
N LEU A 217 9.05 -11.38 6.00
CA LEU A 217 10.51 -11.24 6.18
C LEU A 217 11.23 -12.59 6.37
N LEU A 218 10.46 -13.67 6.47
CA LEU A 218 10.91 -14.99 6.83
C LEU A 218 11.01 -15.89 5.60
N THR A 219 12.03 -15.67 4.77
CA THR A 219 12.44 -16.57 3.66
C THR A 219 13.94 -16.73 3.59
#